data_AF-A0A6B3FGL6-F1
#
_entry.id   AF-A0A6B3FGL6-F1
#
_cell.length_a   1.000
_cell.length_b   1.000
_cell.length_c   1.000
_cell.angle_alpha   90.00
_cell.angle_beta   90.00
_cell.angle_gamma   90.00
#
_symmetry.space_group_name_H-M   'P 1'
#
loop_
_entity.id
_entity.type
_entity.pdbx_description
1 polymer ?
#
loop_
_entity_poly.entity_id
_entity_poly.type
_entity_poly.pdbx_seq_one_letter_code
_entity_poly.pdbx_strand_id
1 'polypeptide(L)'
;MTAPLTAEPGRRVIIKGRNAPGVITATDEGVLMVRVDGTRCSQPVLRGGLQLLDEIGPVPALPKGPFLPTAELLKAEVFGGVAVVELEGGDLLALDGDPVLAAAAMRAHERSYDRPLYGLVAEKMQARWVVFVWEPEGAECEWVVEDAEAGTEQAVQVRYVTR
;
A
#
# COMPACT_ATOMS: atom_id res chain seq x y z
N MET A 1 7.37 -34.85 -25.77
CA MET A 1 6.26 -33.89 -25.62
C MET A 1 6.21 -33.48 -24.17
N THR A 2 6.50 -32.22 -23.86
CA THR A 2 6.36 -31.67 -22.51
C THR A 2 4.87 -31.46 -22.23
N ALA A 3 4.39 -31.86 -21.05
CA ALA A 3 3.01 -31.61 -20.66
C ALA A 3 2.73 -30.09 -20.64
N PRO A 4 1.52 -29.65 -21.00
CA PRO A 4 1.16 -28.23 -20.90
C PRO A 4 1.22 -27.76 -19.45
N LEU A 5 1.84 -26.60 -19.22
CA LEU A 5 1.93 -26.01 -17.89
C LEU A 5 0.54 -25.69 -17.33
N THR A 6 0.36 -26.03 -16.05
CA THR A 6 -0.85 -25.82 -15.25
C THR A 6 -0.81 -24.45 -14.57
N ALA A 7 -1.99 -23.82 -14.49
CA ALA A 7 -2.19 -22.59 -13.75
C ALA A 7 -2.73 -22.93 -12.36
N GLU A 8 -1.83 -23.10 -11.40
CA GLU A 8 -2.13 -23.47 -10.02
C GLU A 8 -1.41 -22.52 -9.05
N PRO A 9 -1.89 -22.36 -7.80
CA PRO A 9 -1.21 -21.56 -6.79
C PRO A 9 0.26 -21.97 -6.62
N GLY A 10 1.15 -20.98 -6.52
CA GLY A 10 2.60 -21.18 -6.43
C GLY A 10 3.32 -21.20 -7.78
N ARG A 11 2.61 -21.33 -8.91
CA ARG A 11 3.18 -21.25 -10.25
C ARG A 11 3.71 -19.84 -10.52
N ARG A 12 4.97 -19.74 -10.95
CA ARG A 12 5.59 -18.49 -11.39
C ARG A 12 5.10 -18.09 -12.76
N VAL A 13 4.88 -16.78 -12.94
CA VAL A 13 4.32 -16.22 -14.18
C VAL A 13 4.99 -14.91 -14.55
N ILE A 14 4.93 -14.55 -15.83
CA ILE A 14 5.14 -13.18 -16.31
C ILE A 14 3.79 -12.65 -16.82
N ILE A 15 3.41 -11.46 -16.37
CA ILE A 15 2.24 -10.75 -16.91
C ILE A 15 2.61 -10.13 -18.25
N LYS A 16 1.96 -10.61 -19.32
CA LYS A 16 2.20 -10.13 -20.68
C LYS A 16 1.86 -8.64 -20.79
N GLY A 17 2.63 -7.91 -21.58
CA GLY A 17 2.48 -6.45 -21.78
C GLY A 17 3.15 -5.60 -20.71
N ARG A 18 3.22 -6.05 -19.45
CA ARG A 18 3.98 -5.37 -18.38
C ARG A 18 5.39 -5.93 -18.20
N ASN A 19 5.64 -7.14 -18.68
CA ASN A 19 6.86 -7.90 -18.41
C ASN A 19 7.18 -7.98 -16.90
N ALA A 20 6.13 -8.09 -16.08
CA ALA A 20 6.24 -8.08 -14.63
C ALA A 20 6.18 -9.53 -14.10
N PRO A 21 7.19 -9.98 -13.34
CA PRO A 21 7.18 -11.31 -12.74
C PRO A 21 6.22 -11.36 -11.54
N GLY A 22 5.67 -12.55 -11.30
CA GLY A 22 4.76 -12.78 -10.18
C GLY A 22 4.46 -14.25 -9.94
N VAL A 23 3.50 -14.49 -9.06
CA VAL A 23 3.06 -15.83 -8.64
C VAL A 23 1.53 -15.90 -8.62
N ILE A 24 0.98 -17.02 -9.10
CA ILE A 24 -0.45 -17.31 -8.92
C ILE A 24 -0.67 -17.61 -7.43
N THR A 25 -1.57 -16.90 -6.78
CA THR A 25 -1.83 -17.08 -5.34
C THR A 25 -3.14 -17.81 -5.08
N ALA A 26 -4.12 -17.67 -5.97
CA ALA A 26 -5.38 -18.39 -5.94
C ALA A 26 -5.96 -18.53 -7.36
N THR A 27 -6.95 -19.41 -7.47
CA THR A 27 -7.76 -19.58 -8.68
C THR A 27 -9.22 -19.47 -8.28
N ASP A 28 -9.96 -18.55 -8.92
CA ASP A 28 -11.36 -18.29 -8.62
C ASP A 28 -12.17 -18.20 -9.91
N GLU A 29 -13.14 -19.10 -10.11
CA GLU A 29 -14.05 -19.15 -11.28
C GLU A 29 -13.39 -18.94 -12.67
N GLY A 30 -12.15 -19.42 -12.86
CA GLY A 30 -11.41 -19.28 -14.12
C GLY A 30 -10.59 -17.99 -14.26
N VAL A 31 -10.64 -17.11 -13.27
CA VAL A 31 -9.73 -15.98 -13.07
C VAL A 31 -8.57 -16.43 -12.18
N LEU A 32 -7.36 -16.01 -12.53
CA LEU A 32 -6.16 -16.29 -11.75
C LEU A 32 -5.82 -15.06 -10.92
N MET A 33 -5.72 -15.23 -9.61
CA MET A 33 -5.22 -14.17 -8.73
C MET A 33 -3.69 -14.21 -8.78
N VAL A 34 -3.08 -13.12 -9.22
CA VAL A 34 -1.63 -13.03 -9.40
C VAL A 34 -1.08 -11.90 -8.56
N ARG A 35 -0.11 -12.22 -7.69
CA ARG A 35 0.70 -11.22 -7.00
C ARG A 35 1.97 -10.95 -7.78
N VAL A 36 2.19 -9.69 -8.13
CA VAL A 36 3.43 -9.24 -8.77
C VAL A 36 4.53 -9.22 -7.71
N ASP A 37 5.76 -9.55 -8.09
CA ASP A 37 6.88 -9.49 -7.16
C ASP A 37 7.07 -8.06 -6.64
N GLY A 38 7.27 -7.92 -5.33
CA GLY A 38 7.37 -6.62 -4.67
C GLY A 38 6.04 -5.94 -4.37
N THR A 39 4.91 -6.52 -4.76
CA THR A 39 3.56 -6.03 -4.38
C THR A 39 2.93 -6.93 -3.34
N ARG A 40 1.93 -6.39 -2.62
CA ARG A 40 1.16 -7.15 -1.61
C ARG A 40 -0.20 -7.58 -2.13
N CYS A 41 -0.83 -6.75 -2.97
CA CYS A 41 -2.14 -7.06 -3.54
C CYS A 41 -2.02 -8.03 -4.71
N SER A 42 -2.90 -9.02 -4.71
CA SER A 42 -3.13 -9.93 -5.82
C SER A 42 -4.18 -9.31 -6.75
N GLN A 43 -3.90 -9.29 -8.04
CA GLN A 43 -4.81 -8.75 -9.05
C GLN A 43 -5.41 -9.88 -9.89
N PRO A 44 -6.68 -9.75 -10.32
CA PRO A 44 -7.29 -10.72 -11.21
C PRO A 44 -6.66 -10.63 -12.61
N VAL A 45 -6.19 -11.76 -13.14
CA VAL A 45 -5.63 -11.86 -14.49
C VAL A 45 -6.19 -13.07 -15.20
N LEU A 46 -6.65 -12.88 -16.45
CA LEU A 46 -7.06 -13.99 -17.31
C LEU A 46 -5.82 -14.80 -17.73
N ARG A 47 -5.96 -16.12 -17.82
CA ARG A 47 -4.87 -17.03 -18.25
C ARG A 47 -4.16 -16.58 -19.54
N GLY A 48 -4.92 -16.06 -20.52
CA GLY A 48 -4.35 -15.57 -21.78
C GLY A 48 -3.32 -14.45 -21.61
N GLY A 49 -3.47 -13.64 -20.56
CA GLY A 49 -2.57 -12.55 -20.19
C GLY A 49 -1.30 -12.98 -19.46
N LEU A 50 -1.11 -14.28 -19.20
CA LEU A 50 0.04 -14.79 -18.48
C LEU A 50 0.94 -15.65 -19.38
N GLN A 51 2.24 -15.54 -19.16
CA GLN A 51 3.22 -16.55 -19.55
C GLN A 51 3.55 -17.38 -18.31
N LEU A 52 3.20 -18.66 -18.34
CA LEU A 52 3.52 -19.58 -17.26
C LEU A 52 5.01 -19.96 -17.35
N LEU A 53 5.70 -19.95 -16.21
CA LEU A 53 7.09 -20.39 -16.09
C LEU A 53 7.12 -21.82 -15.55
N ASP A 54 8.17 -22.57 -15.90
CA ASP A 54 8.37 -23.93 -15.42
C ASP A 54 8.98 -23.95 -14.00
N GLU A 55 8.35 -23.21 -13.10
CA GLU A 55 8.73 -23.09 -11.70
C GLU A 55 7.45 -23.01 -10.86
N ILE A 56 7.35 -23.89 -9.86
CA ILE A 56 6.30 -23.86 -8.84
C ILE A 56 7.01 -23.85 -7.50
N GLY A 57 6.69 -22.84 -6.70
CA GLY A 57 7.15 -22.73 -5.33
C GLY A 57 5.98 -22.53 -4.38
N PRO A 58 6.25 -22.42 -3.07
CA PRO A 58 5.24 -21.92 -2.15
C PRO A 58 4.84 -20.49 -2.56
N VAL A 59 3.56 -20.15 -2.38
CA VAL A 59 3.14 -18.74 -2.43
C VAL A 59 3.80 -18.05 -1.23
N PRO A 60 4.65 -17.02 -1.43
CA PRO A 60 5.32 -16.35 -0.32
C PRO A 60 4.30 -15.82 0.69
N ALA A 61 4.49 -16.09 1.98
CA ALA A 61 3.63 -15.50 2.99
C ALA A 61 3.92 -14.00 3.09
N LEU A 62 2.86 -13.18 3.14
CA LEU A 62 3.00 -11.76 3.45
C LEU A 62 3.02 -11.56 4.97
N PRO A 63 3.86 -10.63 5.49
CA PRO A 63 3.78 -10.25 6.89
C PRO A 63 2.39 -9.70 7.21
N LYS A 64 1.90 -9.98 8.42
CA LYS A 64 0.59 -9.57 8.91
C LYS A 64 0.74 -8.74 10.17
N GLY A 65 -0.25 -7.90 10.45
CA GLY A 65 -0.31 -7.13 11.68
C GLY A 65 0.43 -5.79 11.59
N PRO A 66 0.66 -5.15 12.76
CA PRO A 66 1.30 -3.85 12.86
C PRO A 66 2.67 -3.78 12.18
N PHE A 67 2.99 -2.61 11.64
CA PHE A 67 4.34 -2.28 11.19
C PHE A 67 4.71 -0.81 11.48
N LEU A 68 6.01 -0.54 11.55
CA LEU A 68 6.53 0.82 11.62
C LEU A 68 6.50 1.44 10.22
N PRO A 69 5.76 2.55 10.01
CA PRO A 69 5.63 3.14 8.70
C PRO A 69 6.93 3.80 8.23
N THR A 70 7.23 3.65 6.95
CA THR A 70 8.27 4.42 6.24
C THR A 70 7.67 5.01 4.97
N ALA A 71 8.29 6.06 4.43
CA ALA A 71 7.84 6.64 3.16
C ALA A 71 7.76 5.59 2.04
N GLU A 72 8.74 4.68 1.99
CA GLU A 72 8.78 3.60 1.00
C GLU A 72 7.63 2.60 1.19
N LEU A 73 7.39 2.13 2.42
CA LEU A 73 6.32 1.18 2.72
C LEU A 73 4.93 1.75 2.45
N LEU A 74 4.74 3.05 2.72
CA LEU A 74 3.47 3.73 2.48
C LEU A 74 3.34 4.26 1.04
N LYS A 75 4.39 4.17 0.23
CA LYS A 75 4.50 4.85 -1.09
C LYS A 75 4.19 6.35 -0.97
N ALA A 76 4.59 6.94 0.15
CA ALA A 76 4.35 8.33 0.50
C ALA A 76 5.28 9.26 -0.27
N GLU A 77 4.79 10.46 -0.56
CA GLU A 77 5.63 11.53 -1.07
C GLU A 77 6.30 12.27 0.10
N VAL A 78 7.56 12.70 -0.10
CA VAL A 78 8.34 13.34 0.95
C VAL A 78 8.52 14.82 0.65
N PHE A 79 8.06 15.67 1.57
CA PHE A 79 8.18 17.13 1.49
C PHE A 79 8.91 17.66 2.71
N GLY A 80 10.08 18.31 2.49
CA GLY A 80 10.87 18.86 3.60
C GLY A 80 11.32 17.81 4.63
N GLY A 81 11.46 16.54 4.22
CA GLY A 81 11.81 15.43 5.10
C GLY A 81 10.63 14.72 5.76
N VAL A 82 9.39 15.24 5.60
CA VAL A 82 8.18 14.63 6.15
C VAL A 82 7.44 13.87 5.05
N ALA A 83 7.11 12.61 5.32
CA ALA A 83 6.29 11.79 4.43
C ALA A 83 4.80 12.15 4.59
N VAL A 84 4.14 12.42 3.46
CA VAL A 84 2.71 12.75 3.37
C VAL A 84 2.02 11.69 2.53
N VAL A 85 0.89 11.21 3.03
CA VAL A 85 0.03 10.24 2.36
C VAL A 85 -1.38 10.82 2.23
N GLU A 86 -1.95 10.72 1.03
CA GLU A 86 -3.39 10.91 0.81
C GLU A 86 -4.08 9.54 0.94
N LEU A 87 -4.96 9.42 1.93
CA LEU A 87 -5.73 8.21 2.18
C LEU A 87 -6.94 8.13 1.22
N GLU A 88 -7.55 6.96 1.14
CA GLU A 88 -8.84 6.82 0.46
C GLU A 88 -9.88 7.74 1.11
N GLY A 89 -10.62 8.49 0.28
CA GLY A 89 -11.49 9.57 0.73
C GLY A 89 -10.85 10.96 0.69
N GLY A 90 -9.54 11.05 0.46
CA GLY A 90 -8.82 12.32 0.26
C GLY A 90 -8.23 12.91 1.53
N ASP A 91 -8.38 12.24 2.67
CA ASP A 91 -7.77 12.65 3.94
C ASP A 91 -6.25 12.68 3.84
N LEU A 92 -5.61 13.63 4.51
CA LEU A 92 -4.16 13.77 4.49
C LEU A 92 -3.57 13.35 5.84
N LEU A 93 -2.52 12.54 5.77
CA LEU A 93 -1.73 12.09 6.90
C LEU A 93 -0.26 12.46 6.69
N ALA A 94 0.35 13.12 7.67
CA ALA A 94 1.80 13.35 7.71
C ALA A 94 2.43 12.51 8.82
N LEU A 95 3.48 11.76 8.46
CA LEU A 95 4.29 10.95 9.37
C LEU A 95 5.27 11.80 10.17
N ASP A 96 4.75 12.77 10.92
CA ASP A 96 5.53 13.58 11.85
C ASP A 96 4.63 14.06 13.01
N GLY A 97 5.18 14.13 14.22
CA GLY A 97 4.49 14.66 15.38
C GLY A 97 4.57 16.19 15.49
N ASP A 98 5.55 16.84 14.85
CA ASP A 98 5.73 18.29 14.85
C ASP A 98 4.66 18.96 13.97
N PRO A 99 3.77 19.79 14.55
CA PRO A 99 2.69 20.43 13.80
C PRO A 99 3.21 21.42 12.75
N VAL A 100 4.35 22.08 12.97
CA VAL A 100 4.90 23.07 12.04
C VAL A 100 5.46 22.37 10.81
N LEU A 101 6.27 21.32 11.02
CA LEU A 101 6.85 20.55 9.91
C LEU A 101 5.76 19.81 9.11
N ALA A 102 4.82 19.16 9.80
CA ALA A 102 3.70 18.48 9.15
C ALA A 102 2.84 19.44 8.32
N ALA A 103 2.48 20.61 8.87
CA ALA A 103 1.69 21.58 8.13
C ALA A 103 2.44 22.14 6.90
N ALA A 104 3.75 22.35 7.01
CA ALA A 104 4.57 22.77 5.88
C ALA A 104 4.61 21.71 4.77
N ALA A 105 4.76 20.44 5.14
CA ALA A 105 4.78 19.31 4.22
C ALA A 105 3.43 19.09 3.53
N MET A 106 2.32 19.07 4.29
CA MET A 106 0.97 18.94 3.73
C MET A 106 0.63 20.08 2.76
N ARG A 107 1.00 21.33 3.07
CA ARG A 107 0.84 22.47 2.16
C ARG A 107 1.67 22.35 0.89
N ALA A 108 2.89 21.78 0.99
CA ALA A 108 3.74 21.55 -0.17
C ALA A 108 3.16 20.46 -1.09
N HIS A 109 2.62 19.38 -0.50
CA HIS A 109 1.87 18.36 -1.22
C HIS A 109 0.68 18.99 -1.97
N GLU A 110 -0.18 19.76 -1.28
CA GLU A 110 -1.34 20.42 -1.90
C GLU A 110 -1.00 21.32 -3.08
N ARG A 111 0.07 22.12 -2.95
CA ARG A 111 0.56 22.98 -4.05
C ARG A 111 1.00 22.18 -5.27
N SER A 112 1.57 21.00 -5.06
CA SER A 112 2.06 20.14 -6.15
C SER A 112 0.92 19.59 -7.01
N TYR A 113 -0.28 19.49 -6.44
CA TYR A 113 -1.48 18.98 -7.10
C TYR A 113 -2.50 20.05 -7.49
N ASP A 114 -2.20 21.34 -7.27
CA ASP A 114 -3.13 22.46 -7.45
C ASP A 114 -4.49 22.23 -6.75
N ARG A 115 -4.44 21.60 -5.56
CA ARG A 115 -5.60 21.32 -4.70
C ARG A 115 -5.48 22.15 -3.43
N PRO A 116 -5.68 23.48 -3.49
CA PRO A 116 -5.59 24.30 -2.30
C PRO A 116 -6.74 23.92 -1.37
N LEU A 117 -6.46 23.15 -0.32
CA LEU A 117 -7.31 23.12 0.87
C LEU A 117 -7.12 24.48 1.55
N TYR A 118 -7.81 25.49 1.03
CA TYR A 118 -7.92 26.88 1.47
C TYR A 118 -7.46 27.18 2.91
N GLY A 119 -6.15 27.18 3.18
CA GLY A 119 -5.59 27.49 4.51
C GLY A 119 -6.01 26.55 5.67
N LEU A 120 -6.87 25.55 5.44
CA LEU A 120 -7.53 24.76 6.49
C LEU A 120 -6.61 23.72 7.13
N VAL A 121 -5.46 23.40 6.54
CA VAL A 121 -4.49 22.46 7.13
C VAL A 121 -4.18 22.84 8.58
N ALA A 122 -3.89 24.11 8.86
CA ALA A 122 -3.57 24.51 10.24
C ALA A 122 -4.77 24.44 11.19
N GLU A 123 -5.99 24.67 10.68
CA GLU A 123 -7.21 24.71 11.49
C GLU A 123 -7.82 23.33 11.76
N LYS A 124 -7.71 22.43 10.78
CA LYS A 124 -8.29 21.08 10.84
C LYS A 124 -7.29 20.00 11.29
N MET A 125 -5.99 20.30 11.33
CA MET A 125 -4.98 19.32 11.64
C MET A 125 -5.03 18.88 13.10
N GLN A 126 -5.14 17.58 13.30
CA GLN A 126 -5.21 16.93 14.60
C GLN A 126 -3.97 16.08 14.82
N ALA A 127 -3.46 16.04 16.06
CA ALA A 127 -2.51 15.01 16.47
C ALA A 127 -3.28 13.71 16.70
N ARG A 128 -2.81 12.61 16.12
CA ARG A 128 -3.34 11.26 16.40
C ARG A 128 -2.19 10.31 16.70
N TRP A 129 -2.42 9.39 17.62
CA TRP A 129 -1.59 8.20 17.76
C TRP A 129 -2.24 7.11 16.93
N VAL A 130 -1.48 6.49 16.05
CA VAL A 130 -2.00 5.49 15.13
C VAL A 130 -1.05 4.31 14.98
N VAL A 131 -1.60 3.17 14.61
CA VAL A 131 -0.84 2.00 14.17
C VAL A 131 -1.17 1.75 12.70
N PHE A 132 -0.13 1.45 11.92
CA PHE A 132 -0.28 0.99 10.54
C PHE A 132 -0.32 -0.53 10.53
N VAL A 133 -1.36 -1.10 9.94
CA VAL A 133 -1.61 -2.54 9.97
C VAL A 133 -1.64 -3.07 8.54
N TRP A 134 -0.87 -4.13 8.28
CA TRP A 134 -0.95 -4.83 7.01
C TRP A 134 -2.28 -5.55 6.87
N GLU A 135 -2.99 -5.25 5.78
CA GLU A 135 -4.21 -5.95 5.41
C GLU A 135 -3.90 -7.39 4.94
N PRO A 136 -4.89 -8.32 5.03
CA PRO A 136 -4.76 -9.64 4.45
C PRO A 136 -4.57 -9.59 2.94
N GLU A 137 -4.01 -10.67 2.39
CA GLU A 137 -3.86 -10.80 0.94
C GLU A 137 -5.23 -10.74 0.25
N GLY A 138 -5.34 -9.90 -0.78
CA GLY A 138 -6.58 -9.73 -1.56
C GLY A 138 -7.50 -8.62 -1.04
N ALA A 139 -7.12 -7.92 0.04
CA ALA A 139 -7.76 -6.68 0.42
C ALA A 139 -7.57 -5.59 -0.67
N GLU A 140 -8.51 -4.63 -0.69
CA GLU A 140 -8.52 -3.53 -1.65
C GLU A 140 -7.30 -2.61 -1.50
N CYS A 141 -6.82 -2.44 -0.27
CA CYS A 141 -5.62 -1.68 0.07
C CYS A 141 -4.55 -2.57 0.73
N GLU A 142 -3.28 -2.13 0.68
CA GLU A 142 -2.16 -2.91 1.22
C GLU A 142 -2.09 -2.88 2.75
N TRP A 143 -2.59 -1.79 3.34
CA TRP A 143 -2.55 -1.50 4.77
C TRP A 143 -3.66 -0.51 5.14
N VAL A 144 -4.01 -0.49 6.43
CA VAL A 144 -4.95 0.46 7.03
C VAL A 144 -4.29 1.22 8.19
N VAL A 145 -4.92 2.32 8.60
CA VAL A 145 -4.54 3.11 9.78
C VAL A 145 -5.60 2.90 10.85
N GLU A 146 -5.18 2.48 12.04
CA GLU A 146 -6.06 2.32 13.20
C GLU A 146 -5.66 3.33 14.29
N ASP A 147 -6.66 3.88 15.00
CA ASP A 147 -6.40 4.72 16.17
C ASP A 147 -5.76 3.89 17.29
N ALA A 148 -4.76 4.49 17.95
CA ALA A 148 -4.04 3.87 19.04
C ALA A 148 -3.86 4.84 20.21
N GLU A 149 -3.50 4.29 21.36
CA GLU A 149 -3.11 5.09 22.52
C GLU A 149 -1.61 5.41 22.47
N ALA A 150 -1.20 6.47 23.17
CA ALA A 150 0.21 6.77 23.35
C ALA A 150 0.89 5.62 24.12
N GLY A 151 1.97 5.07 23.56
CA GLY A 151 2.70 3.95 24.16
C GLY A 151 2.21 2.56 23.74
N THR A 152 1.18 2.47 22.88
CA THR A 152 0.87 1.23 22.17
C THR A 152 2.08 0.80 21.32
N GLU A 153 2.37 -0.51 21.28
CA GLU A 153 3.47 -1.04 20.49
C GLU A 153 3.34 -0.63 19.02
N GLN A 154 4.41 -0.09 18.44
CA GLN A 154 4.47 0.44 17.07
C GLN A 154 3.54 1.62 16.77
N ALA A 155 2.85 2.19 17.76
CA ALA A 155 2.09 3.41 17.56
C ALA A 155 3.03 4.59 17.30
N VAL A 156 2.69 5.37 16.28
CA VAL A 156 3.39 6.60 15.91
C VAL A 156 2.45 7.79 16.03
N GLN A 157 3.00 8.93 16.44
CA GLN A 157 2.25 10.17 16.41
C GLN A 157 2.28 10.74 15.00
N VAL A 158 1.10 11.03 14.45
CA VAL A 158 0.92 11.61 13.12
C VAL A 158 0.12 12.90 13.22
N ARG A 159 0.17 13.68 12.15
CA ARG A 159 -0.74 14.80 11.93
C ARG A 159 -1.73 14.44 10.84
N TYR A 160 -3.01 14.69 11.10
CA TYR A 160 -4.12 14.22 10.29
C TYR A 160 -5.06 15.37 9.93
N VAL A 161 -5.50 15.44 8.67
CA VAL A 161 -6.50 16.40 8.19
C VAL A 161 -7.59 15.64 7.44
N THR A 162 -8.81 15.69 7.96
CA THR A 162 -10.01 15.18 7.27
C THR A 162 -10.43 16.13 6.15
N ARG A 163 -10.73 15.60 4.96
CA ARG A 163 -11.28 16.37 3.84
C ARG A 163 -12.80 16.44 3.88
#